data_AF-A0A552Q942-F1
#
_entry.id   AF-A0A552Q942-F1
#
_cell.length_a   1.000
_cell.length_b   1.000
_cell.length_c   1.000
_cell.angle_alpha   90.00
_cell.angle_beta   90.00
_cell.angle_gamma   90.00
#
_symmetry.space_group_name_H-M   'P 1'
#
loop_
_entity.id
_entity.type
_entity.pdbx_description
1 polymer ?
#
loop_
_entity_poly.entity_id
_entity_poly.type
_entity_poly.pdbx_seq_one_letter_code
_entity_poly.pdbx_strand_id
1 'polypeptide(L)'
;MHNEPFTQAAQQWDLQTLYADLTFAKGKPLTPVEKTHLRGLLCGCSPSEIAEKLHKNSNGVETDLCATVYRYVKNLLDKNNGRIDNWRNITQWLEEAGYKHPSAQIPMTKLLPEQSVANITNVTVETTQVVIHFNLAIPTSNNNGSYQNESEKSQDAEKMDT
;
A
#
# COMPACT_ATOMS: atom_id res chain seq x y z
N MET A 1 -8.05 -5.20 21.16
CA MET A 1 -7.64 -5.54 19.78
C MET A 1 -6.41 -4.71 19.47
N HIS A 2 -5.22 -5.30 19.42
CA HIS A 2 -4.00 -4.56 19.11
C HIS A 2 -3.98 -4.27 17.61
N ASN A 3 -4.05 -2.99 17.24
CA ASN A 3 -3.95 -2.56 15.86
C ASN A 3 -2.52 -2.83 15.39
N GLU A 4 -2.30 -3.95 14.69
CA GLU A 4 -0.97 -4.25 14.15
C GLU A 4 -0.61 -3.20 13.09
N PRO A 5 0.56 -2.55 13.19
CA PRO A 5 0.96 -1.55 12.21
C PRO A 5 1.25 -2.22 10.85
N PHE A 6 1.03 -1.48 9.76
CA PHE A 6 1.35 -1.89 8.38
C PHE A 6 0.54 -3.10 7.87
N THR A 7 -0.69 -3.31 8.34
CA THR A 7 -1.58 -4.39 7.88
C THR A 7 -1.89 -4.36 6.39
N GLN A 8 -1.84 -3.18 5.76
CA GLN A 8 -2.03 -3.00 4.31
C GLN A 8 -1.03 -3.80 3.46
N ALA A 9 0.16 -4.15 3.99
CA ALA A 9 1.11 -5.01 3.29
C ALA A 9 0.50 -6.35 2.86
N ALA A 10 -0.40 -6.92 3.68
CA ALA A 10 -1.05 -8.20 3.39
C ALA A 10 -1.96 -8.17 2.16
N GLN A 11 -2.40 -6.98 1.72
CA GLN A 11 -3.24 -6.82 0.54
C GLN A 11 -2.42 -6.93 -0.75
N GLN A 12 -1.16 -6.48 -0.71
CA GLN A 12 -0.31 -6.37 -1.91
C GLN A 12 0.74 -7.48 -1.98
N TRP A 13 1.02 -8.18 -0.88
CA TRP A 13 2.10 -9.14 -0.77
C TRP A 13 1.64 -10.45 -0.16
N ASP A 14 2.17 -11.56 -0.65
CA ASP A 14 2.00 -12.87 -0.04
C ASP A 14 2.91 -12.99 1.20
N LEU A 15 2.44 -12.42 2.31
CA LEU A 15 3.18 -12.45 3.58
C LEU A 15 3.35 -13.86 4.13
N GLN A 16 2.45 -14.79 3.80
CA GLN A 16 2.51 -16.14 4.32
C GLN A 16 3.73 -16.88 3.76
N THR A 17 3.85 -16.90 2.43
CA THR A 17 4.98 -17.53 1.75
C THR A 17 6.28 -16.81 2.09
N LEU A 18 6.25 -15.47 2.10
CA LEU A 18 7.43 -14.67 2.40
C LEU A 18 7.96 -14.90 3.83
N TYR A 19 7.07 -15.03 4.83
CA TYR A 19 7.51 -15.36 6.20
C TYR A 19 8.05 -16.78 6.33
N ALA A 20 7.46 -17.74 5.60
CA ALA A 20 7.95 -19.13 5.59
C ALA A 20 9.36 -19.20 4.98
N ASP A 21 9.55 -18.58 3.83
CA ASP A 21 10.82 -18.61 3.09
C ASP A 21 11.93 -17.86 3.83
N LEU A 22 11.61 -16.70 4.44
CA LEU A 22 12.59 -15.99 5.27
C LEU A 22 12.91 -16.75 6.56
N THR A 23 11.95 -17.47 7.14
CA THR A 23 12.20 -18.35 8.31
C THR A 23 13.13 -19.49 7.92
N PHE A 24 12.92 -20.07 6.73
CA PHE A 24 13.79 -21.11 6.18
C PHE A 24 15.21 -20.56 5.91
N ALA A 25 15.33 -19.40 5.25
CA ALA A 25 16.61 -18.76 4.94
C ALA A 25 17.40 -18.31 6.18
N LYS A 26 16.71 -17.89 7.25
CA LYS A 26 17.32 -17.53 8.55
C LYS A 26 17.64 -18.75 9.41
N GLY A 27 16.94 -19.87 9.20
CA GLY A 27 16.99 -21.07 10.04
C GLY A 27 16.31 -20.92 11.42
N LYS A 28 15.59 -19.81 11.66
CA LYS A 28 14.84 -19.53 12.90
C LYS A 28 13.57 -18.76 12.58
N PRO A 29 12.51 -18.89 13.40
CA PRO A 29 11.29 -18.11 13.23
C PRO A 29 11.56 -16.60 13.22
N LEU A 30 10.85 -15.89 12.34
CA LEU A 30 10.80 -14.42 12.37
C LEU A 30 10.12 -13.95 13.65
N THR A 31 10.79 -13.05 14.37
CA THR A 31 10.24 -12.38 15.55
C THR A 31 9.11 -11.43 15.16
N PRO A 32 8.20 -11.07 16.08
CA PRO A 32 7.14 -10.10 15.81
C PRO A 32 7.69 -8.76 15.29
N VAL A 33 8.83 -8.30 15.81
CA VAL A 33 9.49 -7.05 15.41
C VAL A 33 9.98 -7.14 13.97
N GLU A 34 10.64 -8.23 13.59
CA GLU A 34 11.12 -8.44 12.21
C GLU A 34 9.94 -8.46 11.22
N LYS A 35 8.83 -9.14 11.56
CA LYS A 35 7.61 -9.13 10.74
C LYS A 35 7.04 -7.72 10.59
N THR A 36 7.06 -6.93 11.65
CA THR A 36 6.56 -5.55 11.63
C THR A 36 7.43 -4.63 10.78
N HIS A 37 8.75 -4.67 10.95
CA HIS A 37 9.67 -3.87 10.13
C HIS A 37 9.58 -4.26 8.64
N LEU A 38 9.48 -5.56 8.34
CA LEU A 38 9.28 -6.05 6.99
C LEU A 38 7.98 -5.51 6.38
N ARG A 39 6.85 -5.61 7.09
CA ARG A 39 5.58 -5.04 6.63
C ARG A 39 5.68 -3.54 6.37
N GLY A 40 6.42 -2.80 7.21
CA GLY A 40 6.71 -1.39 7.00
C GLY A 40 7.40 -1.12 5.66
N LEU A 41 8.44 -1.89 5.34
CA LEU A 41 9.14 -1.78 4.05
C LEU A 41 8.22 -2.12 2.88
N LEU A 42 7.44 -3.20 2.99
CA LEU A 42 6.51 -3.65 1.95
C LEU A 42 5.38 -2.65 1.66
N CYS A 43 5.04 -1.81 2.65
CA CYS A 43 4.13 -0.66 2.47
C CYS A 43 4.79 0.55 1.79
N GLY A 44 6.08 0.47 1.45
CA GLY A 44 6.83 1.58 0.88
C GLY A 44 7.25 2.65 1.89
N CYS A 45 7.30 2.32 3.19
CA CYS A 45 7.84 3.23 4.20
C CYS A 45 9.37 3.09 4.32
N SER A 46 10.06 4.21 4.42
CA SER A 46 11.49 4.28 4.76
C SER A 46 11.75 3.88 6.22
N PRO A 47 13.00 3.51 6.58
CA PRO A 47 13.36 3.20 7.98
C PRO A 47 12.95 4.30 8.98
N SER A 48 13.08 5.57 8.59
CA SER A 48 12.67 6.72 9.41
C SER A 48 11.16 6.79 9.61
N GLU A 49 10.37 6.60 8.55
CA GLU A 49 8.90 6.56 8.64
C GLU A 49 8.40 5.36 9.45
N ILE A 50 9.09 4.22 9.36
CA ILE A 50 8.80 3.05 10.18
C ILE A 50 9.07 3.38 11.65
N ALA A 51 10.20 4.01 11.95
CA ALA A 51 10.55 4.38 13.31
C ALA A 51 9.57 5.38 13.92
N GLU A 52 9.15 6.39 13.15
CA GLU A 52 8.13 7.36 13.55
C GLU A 52 6.82 6.67 13.91
N LYS A 53 6.31 5.80 13.03
CA LYS A 53 5.05 5.06 13.25
C LYS A 53 5.13 4.06 14.41
N LEU A 54 6.33 3.57 14.74
CA LEU A 54 6.55 2.68 15.87
C LEU A 54 6.95 3.42 17.16
N HIS A 55 7.04 4.75 17.13
CA HIS A 55 7.56 5.58 18.23
C HIS A 55 8.95 5.10 18.71
N LYS A 56 9.83 4.75 17.77
CA LYS A 56 11.20 4.28 18.01
C LYS A 56 12.23 5.25 17.42
N ASN A 57 13.49 5.06 17.80
CA ASN A 57 14.61 5.77 17.19
C ASN A 57 14.89 5.25 15.78
N SER A 58 14.99 6.16 14.79
CA SER A 58 15.31 5.84 13.39
C SER A 58 16.59 5.03 13.24
N ASN A 59 17.65 5.39 13.97
CA ASN A 59 18.95 4.72 13.90
C ASN A 59 18.86 3.26 14.38
N GLY A 60 18.01 3.01 15.38
CA GLY A 60 17.75 1.65 15.87
C GLY A 60 17.04 0.80 14.83
N VAL A 61 15.98 1.33 14.22
CA VAL A 61 15.22 0.62 13.17
C VAL A 61 16.07 0.35 11.94
N GLU A 62 16.90 1.30 11.52
CA GLU A 62 17.82 1.11 10.39
C GLU A 62 18.86 0.02 10.68
N THR A 63 19.48 0.05 11.86
CA THR A 63 20.44 -0.97 12.29
C THR A 63 19.79 -2.35 12.36
N ASP A 64 18.58 -2.44 12.93
CA ASP A 64 17.82 -3.68 13.00
C ASP A 64 17.49 -4.21 11.59
N LEU A 65 17.03 -3.36 10.69
CA LEU A 65 16.72 -3.73 9.30
C LEU A 65 17.94 -4.28 8.58
N CYS A 66 19.09 -3.61 8.71
CA CYS A 66 20.37 -4.06 8.15
C CYS A 66 20.80 -5.43 8.70
N ALA A 67 20.69 -5.63 10.01
CA ALA A 67 21.10 -6.87 10.67
C ALA A 67 20.12 -8.05 10.45
N THR A 68 18.85 -7.74 10.16
CA THR A 68 17.77 -8.72 10.05
C THR A 68 17.24 -8.82 8.63
N VAL A 69 16.20 -8.07 8.30
CA VAL A 69 15.43 -8.17 7.05
C VAL A 69 16.33 -8.14 5.82
N TYR A 70 17.27 -7.19 5.76
CA TYR A 70 18.14 -7.04 4.60
C TYR A 70 19.05 -8.25 4.39
N ARG A 71 19.61 -8.77 5.48
CA ARG A 71 20.44 -9.97 5.44
C ARG A 71 19.63 -11.19 5.03
N TYR A 72 18.42 -11.35 5.56
CA TYR A 72 17.59 -12.53 5.25
C TYR A 72 17.13 -12.53 3.80
N VAL A 73 16.74 -11.36 3.26
CA VAL A 73 16.36 -11.24 1.84
C VAL A 73 17.55 -11.50 0.92
N LYS A 74 18.76 -11.03 1.27
CA LYS A 74 19.97 -11.37 0.51
C LYS A 74 20.23 -12.87 0.46
N ASN A 75 20.14 -13.53 1.60
CA ASN A 75 20.34 -14.97 1.68
C ASN A 75 19.28 -15.74 0.89
N LEU A 76 18.01 -15.28 0.96
CA LEU A 76 16.89 -15.90 0.25
C LEU A 76 17.04 -15.80 -1.28
N LEU A 77 17.51 -14.66 -1.79
CA LEU A 77 17.60 -14.38 -3.23
C LEU A 77 19.02 -14.57 -3.80
N ASP A 78 19.93 -15.14 -3.02
CA ASP A 78 21.36 -15.28 -3.32
C ASP A 78 22.03 -13.98 -3.84
N LYS A 79 21.62 -12.84 -3.27
CA LYS A 79 22.14 -11.50 -3.61
C LYS A 79 23.33 -11.11 -2.73
N ASN A 80 24.19 -12.07 -2.40
CA ASN A 80 25.27 -11.90 -1.42
C ASN A 80 26.32 -10.84 -1.84
N ASN A 81 26.47 -10.60 -3.13
CA ASN A 81 27.39 -9.58 -3.67
C ASN A 81 26.75 -8.20 -3.90
N GLY A 82 25.43 -8.06 -3.72
CA GLY A 82 24.74 -6.79 -3.91
C GLY A 82 24.84 -5.88 -2.69
N ARG A 83 25.37 -4.66 -2.84
CA ARG A 83 25.21 -3.62 -1.80
C ARG A 83 23.76 -3.13 -1.84
N ILE A 84 23.13 -3.04 -0.67
CA ILE A 84 21.81 -2.41 -0.56
C ILE A 84 22.09 -0.93 -0.34
N ASP A 85 22.18 -0.18 -1.44
CA ASP A 85 22.35 1.27 -1.38
C ASP A 85 21.03 2.00 -1.10
N ASN A 86 19.90 1.33 -1.33
CA ASN A 86 18.57 1.88 -1.08
C ASN A 86 17.65 0.78 -0.53
N TRP A 87 16.93 1.10 0.54
CA TRP A 87 15.96 0.19 1.16
C TRP A 87 14.88 -0.28 0.17
N ARG A 88 14.58 0.52 -0.86
CA ARG A 88 13.64 0.16 -1.95
C ARG A 88 14.11 -1.04 -2.77
N ASN A 89 15.41 -1.34 -2.79
CA ASN A 89 15.93 -2.51 -3.49
C ASN A 89 15.35 -3.79 -2.88
N ILE A 90 15.10 -3.82 -1.57
CA ILE A 90 14.49 -4.98 -0.91
C ILE A 90 13.09 -5.25 -1.46
N THR A 91 12.25 -4.22 -1.52
CA THR A 91 10.90 -4.37 -2.06
C THR A 91 10.93 -4.77 -3.52
N GLN A 92 11.82 -4.17 -4.32
CA GLN A 92 11.96 -4.50 -5.72
C GLN A 92 12.38 -5.96 -5.93
N TRP A 93 13.38 -6.45 -5.19
CA TRP A 93 13.84 -7.83 -5.34
C TRP A 93 12.77 -8.85 -4.92
N LEU A 94 11.99 -8.54 -3.89
CA LEU A 94 10.87 -9.39 -3.49
C LEU A 94 9.73 -9.39 -4.52
N GLU A 95 9.49 -8.26 -5.18
CA GLU A 95 8.55 -8.17 -6.30
C GLU A 95 9.02 -8.99 -7.50
N GLU A 96 10.30 -8.88 -7.88
CA GLU A 96 10.92 -9.66 -8.95
C GLU A 96 10.91 -11.17 -8.66
N ALA A 97 11.00 -11.56 -7.39
CA ALA A 97 10.89 -12.94 -6.94
C ALA A 97 9.45 -13.46 -6.90
N GLY A 98 8.45 -12.63 -7.20
CA GLY A 98 7.04 -13.04 -7.31
C GLY A 98 6.25 -13.01 -6.00
N TYR A 99 6.76 -12.39 -4.93
CA TYR A 99 6.05 -12.29 -3.66
C TYR A 99 4.96 -11.22 -3.63
N LYS A 100 4.99 -10.30 -4.59
CA LYS A 100 3.92 -9.30 -4.73
C LYS A 100 2.77 -9.93 -5.49
N HIS A 101 1.57 -9.81 -4.96
CA HIS A 101 0.38 -10.24 -5.69
C HIS A 101 0.37 -9.52 -7.05
N PRO A 102 -0.05 -10.19 -8.14
CA PRO A 102 -0.33 -9.52 -9.39
C PRO A 102 -1.24 -8.36 -9.06
N SER A 103 -0.79 -7.12 -9.35
CA SER A 103 -1.67 -5.98 -9.12
C SER A 103 -2.93 -6.30 -9.91
N ALA A 104 -4.08 -6.31 -9.24
CA ALA A 104 -5.33 -6.25 -9.95
C ALA A 104 -5.19 -5.01 -10.82
N GLN A 105 -4.98 -5.18 -12.13
CA GLN A 105 -4.97 -4.07 -13.05
C GLN A 105 -6.38 -3.53 -12.98
N ILE A 106 -6.60 -2.56 -12.10
CA ILE A 106 -7.87 -1.85 -12.05
C ILE A 106 -7.86 -1.10 -13.38
N PRO A 107 -8.74 -1.46 -14.32
CA PRO A 107 -8.80 -0.76 -15.59
C PRO A 107 -8.97 0.72 -15.28
N MET A 108 -8.27 1.60 -15.99
CA MET A 108 -8.35 3.05 -15.73
C MET A 108 -9.81 3.55 -15.80
N THR A 109 -10.66 2.86 -16.58
CA THR A 109 -12.11 3.04 -16.66
C THR A 109 -12.88 2.76 -15.36
N LYS A 110 -12.29 2.05 -14.39
CA LYS A 110 -12.84 1.88 -13.04
C LYS A 110 -12.30 2.90 -12.03
N LEU A 111 -11.19 3.58 -12.34
CA LEU A 111 -10.59 4.59 -11.46
C LEU A 111 -11.08 6.00 -11.78
N LEU A 112 -11.44 6.25 -13.05
CA LEU A 112 -11.95 7.52 -13.53
C LEU A 112 -13.40 7.34 -13.98
N PRO A 113 -14.32 8.24 -13.59
CA PRO A 113 -15.64 8.32 -14.19
C PRO A 113 -15.56 8.39 -15.72
N GLU A 114 -16.52 7.82 -16.44
CA GLU A 114 -16.57 7.78 -17.92
C GLU A 114 -16.43 9.16 -18.59
N GLN A 115 -16.76 10.21 -17.83
CA GLN A 115 -16.80 11.62 -18.19
C GLN A 115 -15.55 12.40 -17.75
N SER A 116 -14.50 11.72 -17.27
CA SER A 116 -13.24 12.38 -16.94
C SER A 116 -12.52 12.81 -18.21
N VAL A 117 -12.14 14.08 -18.30
CA VAL A 117 -11.48 14.65 -19.48
C VAL A 117 -10.09 15.15 -19.10
N ALA A 118 -9.07 14.72 -19.85
CA ALA A 118 -7.73 15.26 -19.80
C ALA A 118 -7.45 16.07 -21.06
N ASN A 119 -7.20 17.38 -20.90
CA ASN A 119 -6.87 18.27 -22.00
C ASN A 119 -5.38 18.58 -21.94
N ILE A 120 -4.63 18.12 -22.95
CA ILE A 120 -3.22 18.48 -23.10
C ILE A 120 -3.16 19.88 -23.71
N THR A 121 -2.62 20.83 -22.95
CA THR A 121 -2.54 22.23 -23.37
C THR A 121 -1.24 22.53 -24.10
N ASN A 122 -0.15 21.85 -23.75
CA ASN A 122 1.13 22.00 -24.42
C ASN A 122 2.01 20.76 -24.22
N VAL A 123 2.76 20.39 -25.25
CA VAL A 123 3.82 19.38 -25.18
C VAL A 123 5.10 20.00 -25.73
N THR A 124 6.13 20.07 -24.90
CA THR A 124 7.46 20.52 -25.30
C THR A 124 8.44 19.37 -25.17
N VAL A 125 9.26 19.17 -26.19
CA VAL A 125 10.35 18.19 -26.17
C VAL A 125 11.66 18.95 -26.22
N GLU A 126 12.43 18.84 -25.15
CA GLU A 126 13.80 19.34 -25.02
C GLU A 126 14.78 18.16 -25.08
N THR A 127 16.07 18.45 -25.25
CA THR A 127 17.11 17.41 -25.36
C THR A 127 17.22 16.52 -24.12
N THR A 128 16.74 16.98 -22.97
CA THR A 128 16.85 16.28 -21.68
C THR A 128 15.51 15.95 -21.04
N GLN A 129 14.40 16.50 -21.53
CA GLN A 129 13.08 16.31 -20.92
C GLN A 129 11.92 16.47 -21.90
N VAL A 130 10.84 15.76 -21.62
CA VAL A 130 9.54 15.99 -22.24
C VAL A 130 8.65 16.64 -21.19
N VAL A 131 8.17 17.86 -21.48
CA VAL A 131 7.28 18.63 -20.60
C VAL A 131 5.87 18.58 -21.16
N ILE A 132 4.94 18.06 -20.36
CA ILE A 132 3.53 17.94 -20.74
C ILE A 132 2.71 18.79 -19.76
N HIS A 133 2.09 19.84 -20.27
CA HIS A 133 1.08 20.60 -19.54
C HIS A 133 -0.29 20.04 -19.89
N PHE A 134 -1.05 19.67 -18.86
CA PHE A 134 -2.42 19.22 -19.04
C PHE A 134 -3.32 19.72 -17.93
N ASN A 135 -4.59 19.92 -18.27
CA ASN A 135 -5.68 20.11 -17.32
C ASN A 135 -6.46 18.79 -17.22
N LEU A 136 -6.67 18.31 -16.00
CA LEU A 136 -7.48 17.14 -15.72
C LEU A 136 -8.73 17.56 -14.94
N ALA A 137 -9.89 17.28 -15.50
CA ALA A 137 -11.18 17.47 -14.85
C ALA A 137 -11.76 16.11 -14.46
N ILE A 138 -11.89 15.86 -13.16
CA ILE A 138 -12.54 14.67 -12.61
C ILE A 138 -13.89 15.10 -12.02
N PRO A 139 -15.00 14.76 -12.68
CA PRO A 139 -16.31 15.10 -12.15
C PRO A 139 -16.60 14.23 -10.92
N THR A 140 -16.76 14.88 -9.78
CA THR A 140 -17.32 14.25 -8.59
C THR A 140 -18.84 14.22 -8.72
N SER A 141 -19.48 13.13 -8.30
CA SER A 141 -20.94 13.01 -8.39
C SER A 141 -21.61 14.23 -7.77
N ASN A 142 -22.38 14.99 -8.55
CA ASN A 142 -23.35 15.92 -8.00
C ASN A 142 -24.37 15.08 -7.22
N ASN A 143 -24.36 15.19 -5.89
CA ASN A 143 -25.42 14.63 -5.06
C ASN A 143 -26.72 15.42 -5.29
N ASN A 144 -27.40 15.12 -6.40
CA ASN A 144 -28.82 15.44 -6.59
C ASN A 144 -29.66 14.15 -6.45
N GLY A 145 -29.33 13.34 -5.44
CA GLY A 145 -30.22 12.32 -4.90
C GLY A 145 -31.04 12.95 -3.78
N SER A 146 -32.29 13.29 -4.10
CA SER A 146 -33.31 13.73 -3.15
C SER A 146 -33.35 12.89 -1.88
N TYR A 147 -32.98 13.47 -0.74
CA TYR A 147 -33.47 13.02 0.56
C TYR A 147 -34.96 13.34 0.61
N GLN A 148 -35.80 12.40 0.18
CA GLN A 148 -37.18 12.40 0.64
C GLN A 148 -37.14 11.96 2.11
N ASN A 149 -37.37 12.95 2.97
CA ASN A 149 -37.72 12.76 4.36
C ASN A 149 -39.04 11.99 4.42
N GLU A 150 -39.00 10.72 4.82
CA GLU A 150 -40.15 10.04 5.41
C GLU A 150 -39.86 9.77 6.88
N SER A 151 -39.97 10.83 7.67
CA SER A 151 -40.23 10.68 9.09
C SER A 151 -41.17 11.81 9.52
N GLU A 152 -42.29 11.35 10.07
CA GLU A 152 -43.33 12.08 10.82
C GLU A 152 -44.44 12.76 10.01
N LYS A 153 -45.59 12.06 9.91
CA LYS A 153 -46.81 12.56 10.57
C LYS A 153 -47.86 11.48 10.85
N SER A 154 -48.11 11.34 12.16
CA SER A 154 -49.40 11.08 12.82
C SER A 154 -49.96 9.65 12.94
N GLN A 155 -49.86 9.18 14.18
CA GLN A 155 -50.96 8.54 14.93
C GLN A 155 -52.30 9.27 14.71
N ASP A 156 -53.38 8.52 14.46
CA ASP A 156 -54.55 8.47 15.35
C ASP A 156 -55.65 7.54 14.78
N ALA A 157 -56.18 6.71 15.68
CA ALA A 157 -57.55 6.18 15.78
C ALA A 157 -58.13 5.37 14.59
N GLU A 158 -59.03 4.41 14.73
CA GLU A 158 -59.68 3.66 15.81
C GLU A 158 -60.68 2.74 15.06
N LYS A 159 -60.92 1.53 15.59
CA LYS A 159 -62.13 0.69 15.42
C LYS A 159 -62.52 0.02 14.08
N MET A 160 -62.58 -1.32 14.18
CA MET A 160 -63.81 -2.15 14.21
C MET A 160 -64.18 -2.97 12.97
N ASP A 161 -64.54 -4.23 13.27
CA ASP A 161 -65.28 -5.25 12.51
C ASP A 161 -64.55 -5.88 11.29
N THR A 162 -64.48 -7.21 11.11
CA THR A 162 -65.41 -8.30 11.47
C THR A 162 -64.65 -9.59 11.75
#